data_AF-A0A969L305-F1
#
_entry.id   AF-A0A969L305-F1
#
_cell.length_a   1.000
_cell.length_b   1.000
_cell.length_c   1.000
_cell.angle_alpha   90.00
_cell.angle_beta   90.00
_cell.angle_gamma   90.00
#
_symmetry.space_group_name_H-M   'P 1'
#
loop_
_entity.id
_entity.type
_entity.pdbx_description
1 polymer ?
#
loop_
_entity_poly.entity_id
_entity_poly.type
_entity_poly.pdbx_seq_one_letter_code
_entity_poly.pdbx_strand_id
1 'polypeptide(L)' 'MAPPPTERERAIAALRAAGLLAELSPEEKQRAAQSTATLDEVRAALDRAGGKPLSELILEMRGPKE' A
#
# COMPACT_ATOMS: atom_id res chain seq x y z
N MET A 1 -17.09 8.20 -24.88
CA MET A 1 -17.47 7.10 -23.99
C MET A 1 -16.19 6.61 -23.32
N ALA A 2 -16.08 6.65 -21.99
CA ALA A 2 -14.87 6.20 -21.30
C ALA A 2 -14.76 4.66 -21.35
N PRO A 3 -13.54 4.09 -21.39
CA PRO A 3 -13.38 2.64 -21.35
C PRO A 3 -13.94 2.07 -20.03
N PRO A 4 -14.43 0.83 -20.04
CA PRO A 4 -14.91 0.19 -18.81
C PRO A 4 -13.77 0.06 -17.80
N PRO A 5 -14.07 0.18 -16.49
CA PRO A 5 -13.05 0.12 -15.44
C PRO A 5 -12.39 -1.25 -15.42
N THR A 6 -11.08 -1.24 -15.22
CA THR A 6 -10.27 -2.45 -15.04
C THR A 6 -10.66 -3.19 -13.75
N GLU A 7 -10.28 -4.46 -13.64
CA GLU A 7 -10.46 -5.22 -12.39
C GLU A 7 -9.79 -4.55 -11.19
N ARG A 8 -8.62 -3.95 -11.41
CA ARG A 8 -7.91 -3.17 -10.40
C ARG A 8 -8.73 -1.97 -9.92
N GLU A 9 -9.34 -1.23 -10.84
CA GLU A 9 -10.19 -0.09 -10.50
C GLU A 9 -11.45 -0.51 -9.74
N ARG A 10 -12.07 -1.63 -10.13
CA ARG A 10 -13.21 -2.21 -9.42
C ARG A 10 -12.84 -2.63 -7.99
N ALA A 11 -11.68 -3.27 -7.80
CA ALA A 11 -11.19 -3.65 -6.48
C ALA A 11 -10.91 -2.44 -5.59
N ILE A 12 -10.27 -1.39 -6.13
CA ILE A 12 -10.01 -0.13 -5.41
C ILE A 12 -11.33 0.52 -4.97
N ALA A 13 -12.32 0.57 -5.86
CA ALA A 13 -13.63 1.14 -5.55
C ALA A 13 -14.33 0.37 -4.42
N ALA A 14 -14.30 -0.97 -4.46
CA ALA A 14 -14.87 -1.82 -3.41
C ALA A 14 -14.18 -1.61 -2.05
N LEU A 15 -12.85 -1.57 -2.03
CA LEU A 15 -12.07 -1.35 -0.80
C LEU A 15 -12.31 0.06 -0.21
N ARG A 16 -12.40 1.08 -1.07
CA ARG A 16 -12.73 2.45 -0.63
C ARG A 16 -14.13 2.51 -0.04
N ALA A 17 -15.12 1.90 -0.70
CA ALA A 17 -16.50 1.87 -0.20
C ALA A 17 -16.63 1.15 1.15
N ALA A 18 -15.79 0.14 1.40
CA ALA A 18 -15.74 -0.59 2.66
C ALA A 18 -14.94 0.14 3.77
N GLY A 19 -14.33 1.30 3.49
CA GLY A 19 -13.43 1.98 4.44
C GLY A 19 -12.15 1.19 4.75
N LEU A 20 -11.82 0.19 3.92
CA LEU A 20 -10.66 -0.69 4.08
C LEU A 20 -9.44 -0.19 3.29
N LEU A 21 -9.61 0.85 2.48
CA LEU A 21 -8.52 1.48 1.77
C LEU A 21 -7.98 2.65 2.60
N ALA A 22 -6.78 2.51 3.15
CA ALA A 22 -6.06 3.62 3.75
C ALA A 22 -5.67 4.62 2.65
N GLU A 23 -6.08 5.88 2.80
CA GLU A 23 -5.68 6.96 1.90
C GLU A 23 -4.71 7.89 2.64
N LEU A 24 -3.57 8.18 2.02
CA LEU A 24 -2.61 9.15 2.56
C LEU A 24 -3.26 10.53 2.65
N SER A 25 -3.08 11.19 3.79
CA SER A 25 -3.44 12.60 3.97
C SER A 25 -2.66 13.51 3.00
N PRO A 26 -3.11 14.75 2.76
CA PRO A 26 -2.39 15.71 1.93
C PRO A 26 -0.93 15.91 2.39
N GLU A 27 -0.71 15.95 3.70
CA GLU A 27 0.61 16.12 4.30
C GLU A 27 1.51 14.90 4.05
N GLU A 28 0.97 13.68 4.21
CA GLU A 28 1.69 12.46 3.90
C GLU A 28 2.03 12.34 2.41
N LYS A 29 1.11 12.76 1.52
CA LYS A 29 1.38 12.82 0.08
C LYS A 29 2.51 13.80 -0.24
N GLN A 30 2.53 14.96 0.41
CA GLN A 30 3.61 15.93 0.23
C GLN A 30 4.96 15.37 0.71
N ARG A 31 4.98 14.71 1.87
CA ARG A 31 6.19 14.03 2.38
C ARG A 31 6.66 12.93 1.43
N ALA A 32 5.73 12.12 0.90
CA ALA A 32 6.05 11.07 -0.06
C ALA A 32 6.62 11.65 -1.37
N ALA A 33 6.05 12.75 -1.89
CA ALA A 33 6.54 13.42 -3.09
C ALA A 33 7.94 14.05 -2.92
N GLN A 34 8.30 14.43 -1.69
CA GLN A 34 9.61 14.94 -1.34
C GLN A 34 10.62 13.82 -0.99
N SER A 35 10.17 12.57 -0.91
CA SER A 35 11.04 11.44 -0.60
C SER A 35 11.93 11.11 -1.80
N THR A 36 13.24 11.20 -1.61
CA THR A 36 14.23 10.80 -2.62
C THR A 36 14.67 9.36 -2.46
N ALA A 37 14.11 8.63 -1.49
CA ALA A 37 14.46 7.24 -1.24
C ALA A 37 14.00 6.38 -2.40
N THR A 38 14.92 5.59 -2.94
CA THR A 38 14.61 4.58 -3.94
C THR A 38 13.86 3.41 -3.31
N LEU A 39 13.15 2.66 -4.15
CA LEU A 39 12.40 1.49 -3.70
C LEU A 39 13.32 0.41 -3.07
N ASP A 40 14.57 0.32 -3.55
CA ASP A 40 15.59 -0.57 -2.99
C ASP A 40 16.04 -0.12 -1.60
N GLU A 41 16.29 1.19 -1.41
CA GLU A 41 16.67 1.75 -0.10
C GLU A 41 15.56 1.59 0.94
N VAL A 42 14.29 1.79 0.54
CA VAL A 42 13.13 1.55 1.41
C VAL A 42 13.07 0.07 1.80
N ARG A 43 13.29 -0.84 0.85
CA ARG A 43 13.27 -2.28 1.13
C ARG A 43 14.40 -2.69 2.06
N ALA A 44 15.62 -2.25 1.77
CA ALA A 44 16.78 -2.50 2.61
C ALA A 44 16.60 -1.95 4.03
N ALA A 45 15.94 -0.80 4.21
CA ALA A 45 15.62 -0.23 5.51
C ALA A 45 14.60 -1.07 6.28
N LEU A 46 13.56 -1.57 5.61
CA LEU A 46 12.55 -2.44 6.21
C LEU A 46 13.14 -3.80 6.61
N ASP A 47 14.02 -4.37 5.79
CA ASP A 47 14.73 -5.62 6.10
C ASP A 47 15.74 -5.44 7.26
N ARG A 48 16.33 -4.23 7.41
CA ARG A 48 17.30 -3.94 8.49
C ARG A 48 16.68 -3.66 9.85
N ALA A 49 15.39 -3.35 9.93
CA ALA A 49 14.74 -2.87 11.15
C ALA A 49 14.68 -3.91 12.31
N GLY A 50 15.24 -5.11 12.13
CA GLY A 50 15.22 -6.19 13.15
C GLY A 50 13.83 -6.77 13.40
N GLY A 51 12.81 -6.25 12.70
CA GLY A 51 11.44 -6.75 12.69
C GLY A 51 11.17 -7.70 11.54
N LYS A 52 9.92 -8.16 11.43
CA LYS A 52 9.49 -9.04 10.34
C LYS A 52 9.58 -8.31 8.99
N PRO A 53 10.01 -8.99 7.91
CA PRO A 53 9.98 -8.45 6.57
C PRO A 53 8.59 -7.91 6.20
N LEU A 54 8.54 -6.88 5.36
CA LEU A 54 7.27 -6.28 4.93
C LEU A 54 6.32 -7.32 4.32
N SER A 55 6.86 -8.31 3.61
CA SER A 55 6.06 -9.40 3.04
C SER A 55 5.36 -10.25 4.10
N GLU A 56 5.99 -10.49 5.24
CA GLU A 56 5.39 -11.23 6.35
C GLU A 56 4.32 -10.41 7.06
N LEU A 57 4.58 -9.12 7.30
CA LEU A 57 3.57 -8.21 7.87
C LEU A 57 2.32 -8.15 6.98
N ILE A 58 2.48 -8.11 5.66
CA ILE A 58 1.35 -8.13 4.71
C ILE A 58 0.58 -9.44 4.78
N LEU A 59 1.25 -10.58 4.99
CA LEU A 59 0.59 -11.87 5.15
C LEU A 59 -0.20 -11.94 6.46
N GLU A 60 0.34 -11.45 7.56
CA GLU A 60 -0.36 -11.39 8.85
C GLU A 60 -1.58 -10.45 8.79
N MET A 61 -1.43 -9.27 8.17
CA MET A 61 -2.53 -8.32 7.98
C MET A 61 -3.64 -8.85 7.07
N ARG A 62 -3.32 -9.77 6.15
CA ARG A 62 -4.33 -10.37 5.25
C ARG A 62 -5.31 -11.26 6.02
N GLY A 63 -4.98 -11.69 7.23
CA GLY A 63 -5.76 -12.67 7.98
C GLY A 63 -5.74 -14.06 7.31
N PRO A 64 -6.35 -15.07 7.95
CA PRO A 64 -6.46 -16.40 7.36
C PRO A 64 -7.24 -16.36 6.05
N LYS A 65 -6.74 -17.06 5.02
CA LYS A 65 -7.52 -17.36 3.82
C LYS A 65 -8.54 -18.44 4.19
N GLU A 66 -9.80 -18.04 4.34
CA GLU A 66 -10.94 -18.96 4.20
C GLU A 66 -11.25 -19.20 2.71
#